data_AF-A0A2G0Y763-F1
#
_entry.id   AF-A0A2G0Y763-F1
#
_cell.length_a   1.000
_cell.length_b   1.000
_cell.length_c   1.000
_cell.angle_alpha   90.00
_cell.angle_beta   90.00
_cell.angle_gamma   90.00
#
_symmetry.space_group_name_H-M   'P 1'
#
loop_
_entity.id
_entity.type
_entity.pdbx_description
1 polymer ?
#
loop_
_entity_poly.entity_id
_entity_poly.type
_entity_poly.pdbx_seq_one_letter_code
_entity_poly.pdbx_strand_id
1 'polypeptide(L)'
;MYSRAYLLAHFCVEELGKIPIVVGVIGKLTSGDTVDWKKVKKRFTSHEAKIASQNGHFYTFGLDNDIVADTDLQWLLNANKAVPESYSKKKLSTYTDVKDGSILRPDEAVSEGDASRLFNFAFECLRAHWRSERLTNPIVYETLDEGKH
;
A
#
# COMPACT_ATOMS: atom_id res chain seq x y z
N MET A 1 -11.71 11.83 -16.31
CA MET A 1 -10.51 12.35 -15.58
C MET A 1 -10.19 11.52 -14.34
N TYR A 2 -11.20 11.01 -13.62
CA TYR A 2 -11.06 10.19 -12.40
C TYR A 2 -10.34 8.85 -12.58
N SER A 3 -10.50 8.18 -13.73
CA SER A 3 -9.78 6.94 -14.04
C SER A 3 -8.26 7.09 -13.96
N ARG A 4 -7.71 8.21 -14.45
CA ARG A 4 -6.27 8.52 -14.35
C ARG A 4 -5.84 8.79 -12.91
N ALA A 5 -6.64 9.53 -12.14
CA ALA A 5 -6.35 9.80 -10.73
C ALA A 5 -6.34 8.51 -9.91
N TYR A 6 -7.32 7.64 -10.12
CA TYR A 6 -7.37 6.30 -9.52
C TYR A 6 -6.14 5.47 -9.88
N LEU A 7 -5.77 5.43 -11.17
CA LEU A 7 -4.61 4.69 -11.64
C LEU A 7 -3.30 5.17 -10.96
N LEU A 8 -3.09 6.49 -10.89
CA LEU A 8 -1.90 7.06 -10.26
C LEU A 8 -1.87 6.80 -8.75
N ALA A 9 -3.00 6.92 -8.07
CA ALA A 9 -3.11 6.57 -6.65
C ALA A 9 -2.80 5.08 -6.43
N HIS A 10 -3.27 4.20 -7.31
CA HIS A 10 -2.97 2.78 -7.27
C HIS A 10 -1.47 2.50 -7.50
N PHE A 11 -0.81 3.19 -8.43
CA PHE A 11 0.64 3.09 -8.60
C PHE A 11 1.40 3.57 -7.36
N CYS A 12 0.97 4.67 -6.75
CA CYS A 12 1.56 5.15 -5.50
C CYS A 12 1.52 4.06 -4.40
N VAL A 13 0.36 3.44 -4.17
CA VAL A 13 0.20 2.34 -3.19
C VAL A 13 1.13 1.17 -3.52
N GLU A 14 1.26 0.78 -4.79
CA GLU A 14 2.15 -0.29 -5.18
C GLU A 14 3.64 0.04 -4.95
N GLU A 15 4.07 1.26 -5.27
CA GLU A 15 5.45 1.69 -5.07
C GLU A 15 5.79 1.81 -3.58
N LEU A 16 4.89 2.38 -2.77
CA LEU A 16 5.00 2.41 -1.31
C LEU A 16 5.09 0.99 -0.72
N GLY A 17 4.31 0.05 -1.26
CA GLY A 17 4.31 -1.35 -0.86
C GLY A 17 5.64 -2.10 -1.11
N LYS A 18 6.55 -1.57 -1.93
CA LYS A 18 7.90 -2.14 -2.11
C LYS A 18 8.81 -1.88 -0.92
N ILE A 19 8.68 -0.71 -0.29
CA ILE A 19 9.49 -0.29 0.86
C ILE A 19 9.47 -1.35 1.99
N PRO A 20 8.31 -1.78 2.52
CA PRO A 20 8.27 -2.77 3.60
C PRO A 20 8.80 -4.15 3.17
N ILE A 21 8.77 -4.47 1.86
CA ILE A 21 9.41 -5.70 1.36
C ILE A 21 10.93 -5.59 1.49
N VAL A 22 11.55 -4.45 1.13
CA VAL A 22 12.99 -4.22 1.32
C VAL A 22 13.35 -4.22 2.79
N VAL A 23 12.60 -3.48 3.61
CA VAL A 23 12.86 -3.38 5.05
C VAL A 23 12.80 -4.77 5.71
N GLY A 24 11.83 -5.60 5.33
CA GLY A 24 11.77 -6.99 5.80
C GLY A 24 12.95 -7.86 5.35
N VAL A 25 13.53 -7.60 4.17
CA VAL A 25 14.76 -8.28 3.72
C VAL A 25 15.97 -7.80 4.54
N ILE A 26 16.12 -6.50 4.75
CA ILE A 26 17.18 -5.93 5.59
C ILE A 26 17.10 -6.52 6.99
N GLY A 27 15.93 -6.52 7.61
CA GLY A 27 15.70 -7.08 8.95
C GLY A 27 16.13 -8.54 9.08
N LYS A 28 15.86 -9.36 8.05
CA LYS A 28 16.34 -10.75 8.02
C LYS A 28 17.86 -10.84 7.94
N LEU A 29 18.47 -10.08 7.05
CA LEU A 29 19.92 -10.06 6.88
C LEU A 29 20.63 -9.61 8.17
N THR A 30 20.08 -8.60 8.86
CA THR A 30 20.65 -8.11 10.13
C THR A 30 20.49 -9.11 11.28
N SER A 31 19.43 -9.91 11.28
CA SER A 31 19.21 -10.97 12.28
C SER A 31 19.96 -12.27 11.97
N GLY A 32 20.70 -12.34 10.87
CA GLY A 32 21.39 -13.56 10.42
C GLY A 32 20.48 -14.61 9.78
N ASP A 33 19.24 -14.24 9.45
CA ASP A 33 18.27 -15.13 8.79
C ASP A 33 18.56 -15.26 7.30
N THR A 34 18.18 -16.41 6.74
CA THR A 34 18.26 -16.63 5.29
C THR A 34 17.15 -15.88 4.53
N VAL A 35 17.50 -15.37 3.34
CA VAL A 35 16.58 -14.66 2.44
C VAL A 35 16.32 -15.50 1.19
N ASP A 36 15.05 -15.85 0.97
CA ASP A 36 14.61 -16.43 -0.30
C ASP A 36 14.43 -15.31 -1.35
N TRP A 37 15.49 -15.09 -2.14
CA TRP A 37 15.50 -14.09 -3.21
C TRP A 37 14.47 -14.34 -4.31
N LYS A 38 14.08 -15.60 -4.55
CA LYS A 38 13.03 -15.93 -5.53
C LYS A 38 11.68 -15.43 -5.03
N LYS A 39 11.38 -15.63 -3.74
CA LYS A 39 10.17 -15.09 -3.11
C LYS A 39 10.19 -13.56 -3.05
N VAL A 40 11.32 -12.95 -2.71
CA VAL A 40 11.46 -11.48 -2.72
C VAL A 40 11.17 -10.91 -4.10
N LYS A 41 11.83 -11.43 -5.15
CA LYS A 41 11.62 -11.01 -6.53
C LYS A 41 10.14 -11.15 -6.94
N LYS A 42 9.52 -12.28 -6.61
CA LYS A 42 8.09 -12.51 -6.89
C LYS A 42 7.18 -11.48 -6.21
N ARG A 43 7.45 -11.14 -4.94
CA ARG A 43 6.67 -10.14 -4.21
C ARG A 43 6.86 -8.74 -4.79
N PHE A 44 8.07 -8.41 -5.23
CA PHE A 44 8.40 -7.13 -5.85
C PHE A 44 7.69 -6.90 -7.19
N THR A 45 7.51 -7.96 -7.99
CA THR A 45 6.87 -7.87 -9.30
C THR A 45 5.36 -8.08 -9.25
N SER A 46 4.83 -8.73 -8.21
CA SER A 46 3.39 -8.94 -8.04
C SER A 46 2.69 -7.67 -7.56
N HIS A 47 1.70 -7.20 -8.33
CA HIS A 47 0.85 -6.07 -7.95
C HIS A 47 0.13 -6.32 -6.61
N GLU A 48 -0.50 -7.48 -6.47
CA GLU A 48 -1.24 -7.86 -5.27
C GLU A 48 -0.33 -7.96 -4.04
N ALA A 49 0.86 -8.54 -4.20
CA ALA A 49 1.80 -8.68 -3.10
C ALA A 49 2.33 -7.32 -2.60
N LYS A 50 2.49 -6.33 -3.48
CA LYS A 50 2.84 -4.95 -3.11
C LYS A 50 1.72 -4.29 -2.32
N ILE A 51 0.47 -4.39 -2.78
CA ILE A 51 -0.69 -3.82 -2.07
C ILE A 51 -0.86 -4.48 -0.70
N ALA A 52 -0.79 -5.81 -0.62
CA ALA A 52 -0.87 -6.52 0.66
C ALA A 52 0.27 -6.12 1.62
N SER A 53 1.47 -5.90 1.09
CA SER A 53 2.59 -5.39 1.89
C SER A 53 2.35 -3.96 2.37
N GLN A 54 1.73 -3.11 1.54
CA GLN A 54 1.33 -1.76 1.94
C GLN A 54 0.24 -1.78 3.01
N ASN A 55 -0.77 -2.65 2.88
CA ASN A 55 -1.81 -2.82 3.89
C ASN A 55 -1.22 -3.23 5.25
N GLY A 56 -0.27 -4.16 5.26
CA GLY A 56 0.45 -4.55 6.47
C GLY A 56 1.21 -3.37 7.10
N HIS A 57 1.90 -2.58 6.29
CA HIS A 57 2.60 -1.39 6.77
C HIS A 57 1.64 -0.33 7.34
N PHE A 58 0.53 -0.07 6.64
CA PHE A 58 -0.49 0.87 7.08
C PHE A 58 -1.19 0.41 8.37
N TYR A 59 -1.44 -0.89 8.51
CA TYR A 59 -1.92 -1.46 9.78
C TYR A 59 -0.94 -1.18 10.93
N THR A 60 0.37 -1.37 10.73
CA THR A 60 1.38 -1.19 11.79
C THR A 60 1.61 0.28 12.17
N PHE A 61 1.59 1.20 11.22
CA PHE A 61 2.00 2.59 11.45
C PHE A 61 0.92 3.64 11.18
N GLY A 62 -0.13 3.29 10.46
CA GLY A 62 -1.19 4.22 10.03
C GLY A 62 -2.50 4.11 10.80
N LEU A 63 -2.77 2.97 11.43
CA LEU A 63 -3.93 2.79 12.30
C LEU A 63 -3.58 3.04 13.77
N ASP A 64 -4.61 3.43 14.53
CA ASP A 64 -4.54 3.38 15.99
C ASP A 64 -4.86 1.96 16.44
N ASN A 65 -4.05 1.43 17.36
CA ASN A 65 -4.22 0.06 17.86
C ASN A 65 -5.48 -0.03 18.73
N ASP A 66 -6.38 -0.92 18.37
CA ASP A 66 -7.59 -1.22 19.14
C ASP A 66 -7.51 -2.64 19.71
N ILE A 67 -6.85 -2.75 20.85
CA ILE A 67 -6.58 -4.03 21.53
C ILE A 67 -7.86 -4.65 22.13
N VAL A 68 -8.94 -3.87 22.25
CA VAL A 68 -10.17 -4.31 22.93
C VAL A 68 -11.14 -4.94 21.94
N ALA A 69 -11.34 -4.30 20.78
CA ALA A 69 -12.30 -4.77 19.79
C ALA A 69 -11.66 -5.34 18.51
N ASP A 70 -10.32 -5.37 18.41
CA ASP A 70 -9.56 -5.91 17.28
C ASP A 70 -10.00 -5.33 15.91
N THR A 71 -10.50 -4.09 15.92
CA THR A 71 -11.07 -3.46 14.71
C THR A 71 -10.01 -3.20 13.64
N ASP A 72 -8.78 -2.96 14.06
CA ASP A 72 -7.58 -2.84 13.24
C ASP A 72 -7.22 -4.15 12.53
N LEU A 73 -7.28 -5.29 13.24
CA LEU A 73 -7.04 -6.61 12.66
C LEU A 73 -8.14 -6.97 11.65
N GLN A 74 -9.40 -6.69 11.99
CA GLN A 74 -10.51 -6.88 11.04
C GLN A 74 -10.34 -6.01 9.79
N TRP A 75 -9.89 -4.76 9.96
CA TRP A 75 -9.55 -3.90 8.83
C TRP A 75 -8.49 -4.54 7.94
N LEU A 76 -7.38 -5.04 8.52
CA LEU A 76 -6.28 -5.65 7.76
C LEU A 76 -6.75 -6.89 6.97
N LEU A 77 -7.54 -7.75 7.60
CA LEU A 77 -8.09 -8.95 6.96
C LEU A 77 -9.00 -8.58 5.80
N ASN A 78 -9.87 -7.59 5.97
CA ASN A 78 -10.78 -7.13 4.91
C ASN A 78 -10.02 -6.42 3.78
N ALA A 79 -9.05 -5.58 4.10
CA ALA A 79 -8.21 -4.90 3.13
C ALA A 79 -7.45 -5.90 2.25
N ASN A 80 -6.91 -6.98 2.83
CA ASN A 80 -6.22 -8.03 2.08
C ASN A 80 -7.17 -8.87 1.22
N LYS A 81 -8.39 -9.15 1.69
CA LYS A 81 -9.42 -9.82 0.87
C LYS A 81 -9.83 -9.00 -0.35
N ALA A 82 -9.82 -7.67 -0.24
CA ALA A 82 -10.21 -6.75 -1.32
C ALA A 82 -9.10 -6.51 -2.37
N VAL A 83 -7.88 -7.00 -2.16
CA VAL A 83 -6.74 -6.77 -3.08
C VAL A 83 -7.01 -7.20 -4.53
N PRO A 84 -7.59 -8.40 -4.81
CA PRO A 84 -7.87 -8.81 -6.18
C PRO A 84 -8.88 -7.89 -6.88
N GLU A 85 -9.87 -7.40 -6.15
CA GLU A 85 -10.87 -6.45 -6.67
C GLU A 85 -10.22 -5.11 -7.03
N SER A 86 -9.41 -4.55 -6.11
CA SER A 86 -8.65 -3.32 -6.36
C SER A 86 -7.79 -3.43 -7.62
N TYR A 87 -7.11 -4.57 -7.78
CA TYR A 87 -6.27 -4.84 -8.95
C TYR A 87 -7.09 -4.98 -10.24
N SER A 88 -8.26 -5.62 -10.19
CA SER A 88 -9.18 -5.70 -11.33
C SER A 88 -9.61 -4.29 -11.77
N LYS A 89 -10.00 -3.44 -10.81
CA LYS A 89 -10.43 -2.06 -11.08
C LYS A 89 -9.30 -1.19 -11.63
N LYS A 90 -8.05 -1.42 -11.22
CA LYS A 90 -6.87 -0.81 -11.84
C LYS A 90 -6.77 -1.14 -13.34
N LYS A 91 -6.98 -2.40 -13.74
CA LYS A 91 -6.93 -2.76 -15.18
C LYS A 91 -7.99 -2.02 -16.00
N LEU A 92 -9.20 -1.90 -15.45
CA LEU A 92 -10.28 -1.14 -16.07
C LEU A 92 -9.98 0.37 -16.16
N SER A 93 -9.14 0.90 -15.27
CA SER A 93 -8.69 2.30 -15.35
C SER A 93 -7.65 2.57 -16.45
N THR A 94 -6.99 1.53 -16.98
CA THR A 94 -5.95 1.64 -18.02
C THR A 94 -6.46 1.41 -19.43
N TYR A 95 -7.41 0.50 -19.62
CA TYR A 95 -7.84 0.04 -20.93
C TYR A 95 -9.36 0.05 -21.05
N THR A 96 -9.83 0.26 -22.27
CA THR A 96 -11.21 -0.01 -22.64
C THR A 96 -11.43 -1.53 -22.68
N ASP A 97 -12.53 -2.00 -22.09
CA ASP A 97 -12.89 -3.42 -22.06
C ASP A 97 -14.21 -3.64 -22.81
N VAL A 98 -14.59 -4.89 -23.09
CA VAL A 98 -15.90 -5.24 -23.63
C VAL A 98 -16.63 -6.11 -22.62
N LYS A 99 -17.76 -5.62 -22.11
CA LYS A 99 -18.60 -6.33 -21.16
C LYS A 99 -20.03 -6.40 -21.71
N ASP A 100 -20.57 -7.62 -21.77
CA ASP A 100 -21.94 -7.89 -22.22
C ASP A 100 -22.27 -7.30 -23.61
N GLY A 101 -21.29 -7.31 -24.52
CA GLY A 101 -21.42 -6.77 -25.88
C GLY A 101 -21.32 -5.25 -25.99
N SER A 102 -21.09 -4.54 -24.89
CA SER A 102 -20.89 -3.09 -24.84
C SER A 102 -19.44 -2.72 -24.53
N ILE A 103 -18.96 -1.64 -25.14
CA ILE A 103 -17.62 -1.08 -24.87
C ILE A 103 -17.67 -0.36 -23.53
N LEU A 104 -16.91 -0.85 -22.55
CA LEU A 104 -16.74 -0.21 -21.24
C LEU A 104 -15.51 0.69 -21.28
N ARG A 105 -15.71 1.99 -21.12
CA ARG A 105 -14.60 2.96 -21.10
C ARG A 105 -14.06 3.14 -19.68
N PRO A 106 -12.76 3.48 -19.52
CA PRO A 106 -12.17 3.69 -18.19
C PRO A 106 -12.87 4.76 -17.33
N ASP A 107 -13.40 5.81 -17.95
CA ASP A 107 -14.17 6.87 -17.30
C ASP A 107 -15.56 6.44 -16.82
N GLU A 108 -16.09 5.35 -17.36
CA GLU A 108 -17.34 4.71 -16.91
C GLU A 108 -17.07 3.68 -15.80
N ALA A 109 -15.88 3.07 -15.79
CA ALA A 109 -15.49 2.05 -14.82
C ALA A 109 -15.02 2.60 -13.46
N VAL A 110 -14.61 3.88 -13.42
CA VAL A 110 -14.08 4.53 -12.21
C VAL A 110 -14.87 5.79 -11.92
N SER A 111 -15.61 5.75 -10.81
CA SER A 111 -16.31 6.93 -10.30
C SER A 111 -15.37 7.92 -9.62
N GLU A 112 -15.81 9.16 -9.47
CA GLU A 112 -15.13 10.14 -8.62
C GLU A 112 -14.95 9.66 -7.17
N GLY A 113 -15.96 8.99 -6.62
CA GLY A 113 -15.91 8.43 -5.27
C GLY A 113 -14.86 7.35 -5.12
N ASP A 114 -14.65 6.52 -6.16
CA ASP A 114 -13.58 5.53 -6.19
C ASP A 114 -12.20 6.19 -6.21
N ALA A 115 -12.01 7.16 -7.11
CA ALA A 115 -10.74 7.88 -7.25
C ALA A 115 -10.39 8.63 -5.97
N SER A 116 -11.35 9.33 -5.37
CA SER A 116 -11.15 10.10 -4.14
C SER A 116 -10.82 9.21 -2.95
N ARG A 117 -11.52 8.07 -2.82
CA ARG A 117 -11.25 7.10 -1.74
C ARG A 117 -9.84 6.53 -1.84
N LEU A 118 -9.44 6.10 -3.03
CA LEU A 118 -8.11 5.52 -3.22
C LEU A 118 -7.01 6.58 -3.10
N PHE A 119 -7.23 7.79 -3.60
CA PHE A 119 -6.30 8.91 -3.43
C PHE A 119 -6.06 9.22 -1.95
N ASN A 120 -7.14 9.37 -1.17
CA ASN A 120 -7.04 9.63 0.27
C ASN A 120 -6.30 8.47 0.97
N PHE A 121 -6.64 7.22 0.65
CA PHE A 121 -5.95 6.07 1.21
C PHE A 121 -4.45 6.04 0.85
N ALA A 122 -4.08 6.35 -0.39
CA ALA A 122 -2.68 6.45 -0.81
C ALA A 122 -1.94 7.55 -0.03
N PHE A 123 -2.61 8.67 0.25
CA PHE A 123 -2.07 9.73 1.08
C PHE A 123 -1.88 9.29 2.55
N GLU A 124 -2.86 8.59 3.14
CA GLU A 124 -2.71 8.00 4.48
C GLU A 124 -1.56 7.00 4.55
N CYS A 125 -1.40 6.18 3.51
CA CYS A 125 -0.29 5.26 3.37
C CYS A 125 1.06 5.98 3.39
N LEU A 126 1.19 7.08 2.63
CA LEU A 126 2.39 7.92 2.66
C LEU A 126 2.66 8.50 4.05
N ARG A 127 1.61 8.97 4.75
CA ARG A 127 1.74 9.48 6.13
C ARG A 127 2.22 8.38 7.09
N ALA A 128 1.74 7.15 6.95
CA ALA A 128 2.20 6.01 7.73
C ALA A 128 3.69 5.72 7.49
N HIS A 129 4.18 5.83 6.24
CA HIS A 129 5.61 5.71 5.94
C HIS A 129 6.45 6.78 6.62
N TRP A 130 6.03 8.05 6.58
CA TRP A 130 6.71 9.12 7.31
C TRP A 130 6.71 8.90 8.83
N ARG A 131 5.61 8.40 9.39
CA ARG A 131 5.57 8.03 10.81
C ARG A 131 6.57 6.91 11.10
N SER A 132 6.59 5.86 10.29
CA SER A 132 7.53 4.74 10.43
C SER A 132 8.98 5.22 10.36
N GLU A 133 9.32 6.07 9.40
CA GLU A 133 10.65 6.64 9.26
C GLU A 133 11.07 7.42 10.52
N ARG A 134 10.21 8.29 11.03
CA ARG A 134 10.49 9.05 12.27
C ARG A 134 10.73 8.16 13.49
N LEU A 135 10.12 6.98 13.53
CA LEU A 135 10.23 6.05 14.66
C LEU A 135 11.41 5.08 14.53
N THR A 136 11.93 4.87 13.32
CA THR A 136 12.86 3.77 13.03
C THR A 136 14.17 4.22 12.40
N ASN A 137 14.25 5.43 11.84
CA ASN A 137 15.46 5.97 11.22
C ASN A 137 16.27 6.79 12.24
N PRO A 138 17.44 6.30 12.72
CA PRO A 138 18.27 6.97 13.71
C PRO A 138 18.66 8.38 13.31
N ILE A 139 19.00 8.59 12.04
CA ILE A 139 19.36 9.93 11.53
C ILE A 139 18.23 10.94 11.79
N VAL A 140 16.97 10.51 11.66
CA VAL A 140 15.82 11.41 11.78
C VAL A 140 15.47 11.69 13.23
N TYR A 141 15.44 10.69 14.11
CA TYR A 141 15.07 10.91 15.51
C TYR A 141 16.21 11.48 16.37
N GLU A 142 17.48 11.17 16.07
CA GLU A 142 18.63 11.77 16.77
C GLU A 142 18.68 13.29 16.52
N THR A 143 18.42 13.73 15.28
CA THR A 143 18.34 15.17 14.94
C THR A 143 17.20 15.90 15.68
N LEU A 144 16.12 15.20 16.02
CA LEU A 144 15.00 15.77 16.80
C LEU A 144 15.32 15.90 18.30
N ASP A 145 16.24 15.09 18.82
CA ASP A 145 16.68 15.15 20.21
C ASP A 145 17.82 16.16 20.41
N GLU A 146 18.71 16.34 19.43
CA GLU A 146 19.77 17.36 19.46
C GLU A 146 19.24 18.81 19.44
N GLY A 147 18.01 19.02 18.93
CA GLY A 147 17.34 20.33 18.92
C GLY A 147 16.62 20.74 20.22
N LYS A 148 16.75 19.95 21.29
CA LYS A 148 16.05 20.16 22.58
C LYS A 148 16.97 20.57 23.76
N HIS A 149 18.18 21.05 23.49
CA HIS A 149 19.12 21.52 24.52
C HIS A 149 19.39 23.02 24.44
#